data_AF-A0ABD5IW39-F1
#
_entry.id   AF-A0ABD5IW39-F1
#
_cell.length_a   1.000
_cell.length_b   1.000
_cell.length_c   1.000
_cell.angle_alpha   90.00
_cell.angle_beta   90.00
_cell.angle_gamma   90.00
#
_symmetry.space_group_name_H-M   'P 1'
#
loop_
_entity.id
_entity.type
_entity.pdbx_description
1 polymer ?
#
loop_
_entity_poly.entity_id
_entity_poly.type
_entity_poly.pdbx_seq_one_letter_code
_entity_poly.pdbx_strand_id
1 'polypeptide(L)'
;MEEARKYEYRLTGIAYWSMTVLSGCFISFISYILLGRNPIAYALFFLGFGVPFLRLYVHKRKYRDILVDRIAIYMKSFISGLSVVNNPVKVLEEIKPLLDTDIQEEIDKAIKYLQNGMPITRAFKSMEEKYQFKQLKLFHELLEVAHTEGGGNFENLKDTVEDFEFQKLLNSELKTALVQGRRAFIQNAIIAVFLIPLVILGGLFFRVPAAYDRIANHPLLQGAIIITATLAVYSATRVEKISNYNPMERR
;
A
#
# COMPACT_ATOMS: atom_id res chain seq x y z
N MET A 1 -15.83 4.02 -7.33
CA MET A 1 -15.05 4.09 -8.60
C MET A 1 -14.22 5.38 -8.70
N GLU A 2 -14.71 6.50 -8.17
CA GLU A 2 -13.95 7.76 -8.10
C GLU A 2 -12.66 7.63 -7.27
N GLU A 3 -12.68 6.89 -6.15
CA GLU A 3 -11.48 6.65 -5.35
C GLU A 3 -10.41 5.83 -6.08
N ALA A 4 -10.77 4.85 -6.91
CA ALA A 4 -9.80 4.02 -7.63
C ALA A 4 -9.09 4.81 -8.75
N ARG A 5 -9.80 5.76 -9.36
CA ARG A 5 -9.25 6.64 -10.41
C ARG A 5 -8.23 7.64 -9.85
N LYS A 6 -8.38 8.02 -8.56
CA LYS A 6 -7.45 8.87 -7.81
C LYS A 6 -6.09 8.22 -7.53
N TYR A 7 -5.98 6.88 -7.65
CA TYR A 7 -4.75 6.12 -7.44
C TYR A 7 -4.27 5.42 -8.72
N GLU A 8 -4.59 5.98 -9.90
CA GLU A 8 -4.22 5.46 -11.23
C GLU A 8 -4.71 4.03 -11.54
N TYR A 9 -5.60 3.47 -10.72
CA TYR A 9 -6.08 2.10 -10.90
C TYR A 9 -7.28 2.09 -11.86
N ARG A 10 -6.97 1.97 -13.16
CA ARG A 10 -7.97 1.77 -14.22
C ARG A 10 -8.53 0.35 -14.18
N LEU A 11 -9.35 0.05 -13.17
CA LEU A 11 -10.23 -1.12 -13.22
C LEU A 11 -11.49 -0.76 -14.00
N THR A 12 -11.67 -1.38 -15.17
CA THR A 12 -12.94 -1.39 -15.89
C THR A 12 -14.01 -1.98 -14.97
N GLY A 13 -15.19 -1.37 -14.85
CA GLY A 13 -16.25 -1.82 -13.94
C GLY A 13 -16.62 -3.29 -14.12
N ILE A 14 -16.56 -3.79 -15.36
CA ILE A 14 -16.79 -5.20 -15.72
C ILE A 14 -15.72 -6.12 -15.12
N ALA A 15 -14.45 -5.71 -15.09
CA ALA A 15 -13.36 -6.49 -14.49
C ALA A 15 -13.48 -6.55 -12.95
N TYR A 16 -14.00 -5.50 -12.32
CA TYR A 16 -14.26 -5.49 -10.88
C TYR A 16 -15.40 -6.44 -10.49
N TRP A 17 -16.50 -6.41 -11.25
CA TRP A 17 -17.66 -7.29 -11.02
C TRP A 17 -17.37 -8.76 -11.37
N SER A 18 -16.63 -9.02 -12.45
CA SER A 18 -16.24 -10.40 -12.78
C SER A 18 -15.32 -11.00 -11.72
N MET A 19 -14.36 -10.23 -11.20
CA MET A 19 -13.47 -10.68 -10.13
C MET A 19 -14.19 -10.94 -8.81
N THR A 20 -15.14 -10.08 -8.43
CA THR A 20 -15.93 -10.27 -7.20
C THR A 20 -16.78 -11.52 -7.29
N VAL A 21 -17.50 -11.72 -8.39
CA VAL A 21 -18.32 -12.92 -8.61
C VAL A 21 -17.47 -14.18 -8.65
N LEU A 22 -16.35 -14.19 -9.39
CA LEU A 22 -15.42 -15.34 -9.42
C LEU A 22 -14.85 -15.68 -8.04
N SER A 23 -14.44 -14.66 -7.27
CA SER A 23 -13.91 -14.87 -5.91
C SER A 23 -14.98 -15.38 -4.94
N GLY A 24 -16.20 -14.86 -5.01
CA GLY A 24 -17.33 -15.33 -4.21
C GLY A 24 -17.71 -16.77 -4.55
N CYS A 25 -17.77 -17.12 -5.84
CA CYS A 25 -18.02 -18.48 -6.29
C CYS A 25 -16.95 -19.47 -5.80
N PHE A 26 -15.67 -19.07 -5.87
CA PHE A 26 -14.56 -19.92 -5.41
C PHE A 26 -14.58 -20.14 -3.89
N ILE A 27 -14.84 -19.09 -3.12
CA ILE A 27 -14.95 -19.17 -1.64
C ILE A 27 -16.16 -20.03 -1.24
N SER A 28 -17.29 -19.88 -1.92
CA SER A 28 -18.49 -20.67 -1.66
C SER A 28 -18.30 -22.14 -2.03
N PHE A 29 -17.60 -22.43 -3.14
CA PHE A 29 -17.26 -23.79 -3.54
C PHE A 29 -16.35 -24.50 -2.52
N ILE A 30 -15.30 -23.82 -2.05
CA ILE A 30 -14.41 -24.34 -1.00
C ILE A 30 -15.18 -24.56 0.31
N SER A 31 -16.05 -23.62 0.68
CA SER A 31 -16.85 -23.71 1.91
C SER A 31 -17.84 -24.86 1.86
N TYR A 32 -18.43 -25.15 0.70
CA TYR A 32 -19.32 -26.29 0.48
C TYR A 32 -18.59 -27.63 0.68
N ILE A 33 -17.35 -27.74 0.20
CA ILE A 33 -16.53 -28.95 0.38
C ILE A 33 -16.13 -29.14 1.86
N LEU A 34 -15.86 -28.05 2.58
CA LEU A 34 -15.38 -28.08 3.97
C LEU A 34 -16.49 -28.30 5.01
N LEU A 35 -17.65 -27.68 4.82
CA LEU A 35 -18.75 -27.66 5.81
C LEU A 35 -19.93 -28.56 5.40
N GLY A 36 -19.87 -29.21 4.24
CA GLY A 36 -20.95 -30.02 3.70
C GLY A 36 -22.20 -29.19 3.37
N ARG A 37 -23.39 -29.79 3.51
CA ARG A 37 -24.70 -29.18 3.19
C ARG A 37 -25.21 -28.23 4.28
N ASN A 38 -24.31 -27.49 4.93
CA ASN A 38 -24.68 -26.53 5.96
C ASN A 38 -25.07 -25.16 5.37
N PRO A 39 -26.12 -24.50 5.90
CA PRO A 39 -26.55 -23.18 5.45
C PRO A 39 -25.45 -22.09 5.62
N ILE A 40 -24.53 -22.31 6.56
CA ILE A 40 -23.37 -21.43 6.84
C ILE A 40 -22.40 -21.37 5.65
N ALA A 41 -22.30 -22.44 4.84
CA ALA A 41 -21.44 -22.47 3.66
C ALA A 41 -21.90 -21.48 2.57
N TYR A 42 -23.21 -21.22 2.47
CA TYR A 42 -23.77 -20.23 1.56
C TYR A 42 -23.62 -18.80 2.08
N ALA A 43 -23.64 -18.60 3.41
CA ALA A 43 -23.39 -17.29 4.02
C ALA A 43 -21.95 -16.79 3.76
N LEU A 44 -20.99 -17.70 3.64
CA LEU A 44 -19.59 -17.40 3.29
C LEU A 44 -19.40 -16.82 1.88
N PHE A 45 -20.39 -16.95 0.98
CA PHE A 45 -20.37 -16.29 -0.33
C PHE A 45 -20.30 -14.76 -0.20
N PHE A 46 -20.98 -14.18 0.79
CA PHE A 46 -20.99 -12.73 1.03
C PHE A 46 -19.62 -12.20 1.49
N LEU A 47 -18.76 -13.05 2.08
CA LEU A 47 -17.40 -12.66 2.42
C LEU A 47 -16.52 -12.43 1.17
N GLY A 48 -16.88 -12.99 0.01
CA GLY A 48 -16.22 -12.72 -1.27
C GLY A 48 -16.32 -11.26 -1.73
N PHE A 49 -17.34 -10.52 -1.28
CA PHE A 49 -17.47 -9.08 -1.55
C PHE A 49 -16.40 -8.22 -0.86
N GLY A 50 -15.68 -8.75 0.14
CA GLY A 50 -14.60 -8.02 0.83
C GLY A 50 -13.26 -7.99 0.07
N VAL A 51 -13.02 -8.94 -0.83
CA VAL A 51 -11.79 -9.07 -1.63
C VAL A 51 -11.41 -7.80 -2.41
N PRO A 52 -12.33 -7.12 -3.12
CA PRO A 52 -11.99 -5.89 -3.84
C PRO A 52 -11.57 -4.73 -2.92
N PHE A 53 -12.18 -4.61 -1.74
CA PHE A 53 -11.82 -3.56 -0.77
C PHE A 53 -10.41 -3.77 -0.24
N LEU A 54 -10.02 -5.02 0.05
CA LEU A 54 -8.67 -5.36 0.48
C LEU A 54 -7.63 -5.01 -0.61
N ARG A 55 -7.95 -5.29 -1.87
CA ARG A 55 -7.05 -4.99 -3.00
C ARG A 55 -6.89 -3.49 -3.23
N LEU A 56 -7.96 -2.71 -3.08
CA LEU A 56 -7.91 -1.25 -3.14
C LEU A 56 -7.01 -0.68 -2.03
N TYR A 57 -7.12 -1.23 -0.81
CA TYR A 57 -6.26 -0.86 0.31
C TYR A 57 -4.78 -1.15 0.02
N VAL A 58 -4.47 -2.33 -0.54
CA VAL A 58 -3.10 -2.68 -0.95
C VAL A 58 -2.58 -1.75 -2.05
N HIS A 59 -3.43 -1.36 -3.00
CA HIS A 59 -3.03 -0.49 -4.10
C HIS A 59 -2.75 0.94 -3.62
N LYS A 60 -3.62 1.49 -2.76
CA LYS A 60 -3.40 2.79 -2.09
C LYS A 60 -2.06 2.82 -1.35
N ARG A 61 -1.69 1.71 -0.70
CA ARG A 61 -0.40 1.58 -0.01
C ARG A 61 0.79 1.59 -0.97
N LYS A 62 0.72 0.82 -2.07
CA LYS A 62 1.77 0.82 -3.10
C LYS A 62 1.95 2.19 -3.74
N TYR A 63 0.84 2.89 -4.00
CA TYR A 63 0.87 4.23 -4.55
C TYR A 63 1.59 5.21 -3.63
N ARG A 64 1.38 5.13 -2.30
CA ARG A 64 2.13 5.97 -1.34
C ARG A 64 3.64 5.71 -1.40
N ASP A 65 4.05 4.46 -1.52
CA ASP A 65 5.48 4.11 -1.63
C ASP A 65 6.09 4.67 -2.93
N ILE A 66 5.38 4.57 -4.05
CA ILE A 66 5.78 5.19 -5.32
C ILE A 66 5.88 6.71 -5.17
N LEU A 67 4.92 7.36 -4.51
CA LEU A 67 4.97 8.81 -4.27
C LEU A 67 6.20 9.25 -3.46
N VAL A 68 6.57 8.48 -2.43
CA VAL A 68 7.79 8.74 -1.64
C VAL A 68 9.03 8.68 -2.54
N ASP A 69 9.10 7.69 -3.43
CA ASP A 69 10.20 7.56 -4.39
C ASP A 69 10.26 8.74 -5.35
N ARG A 70 9.12 9.15 -5.91
CA ARG A 70 9.02 10.28 -6.83
C ARG A 70 9.45 11.60 -6.18
N ILE A 71 9.06 11.82 -4.92
CA ILE A 71 9.44 13.01 -4.16
C ILE A 71 10.93 12.99 -3.79
N ALA A 72 11.49 11.83 -3.44
CA ALA A 72 12.94 11.69 -3.20
C ALA A 72 13.74 12.09 -4.44
N ILE A 73 13.33 11.60 -5.62
CA ILE A 73 13.96 11.94 -6.90
C ILE A 73 13.88 13.44 -7.15
N TYR A 74 12.70 14.05 -6.97
CA TYR A 74 12.52 15.50 -7.07
C TYR A 74 13.50 16.27 -6.17
N MET A 75 13.53 15.98 -4.87
CA MET A 75 14.39 16.69 -3.92
C MET A 75 15.87 16.55 -4.28
N LYS A 76 16.31 15.35 -4.66
CA LYS A 76 17.69 15.07 -5.07
C LYS A 76 18.09 15.80 -6.35
N SER A 77 17.27 15.69 -7.39
CA SER A 77 17.49 16.37 -8.66
C SER A 77 17.49 17.89 -8.48
N PHE A 78 16.61 18.40 -7.63
CA PHE A 78 16.54 19.82 -7.32
C PHE A 78 17.80 20.33 -6.61
N ILE A 79 18.29 19.66 -5.56
CA ILE A 79 19.58 20.04 -4.92
C ILE A 79 20.71 20.01 -5.93
N SER A 80 20.81 18.92 -6.69
CA SER A 80 21.89 18.75 -7.67
C SER A 80 21.90 19.86 -8.72
N GLY A 81 20.72 20.28 -9.21
CA GLY A 81 20.62 21.40 -10.14
C GLY A 81 20.90 22.74 -9.47
N LEU A 82 20.45 22.92 -8.22
CA LEU A 82 20.64 24.16 -7.47
C LEU A 82 22.11 24.43 -7.15
N SER A 83 22.90 23.39 -6.88
CA SER A 83 24.36 23.50 -6.73
C SER A 83 25.07 23.99 -8.00
N VAL A 84 24.45 23.83 -9.18
CA VAL A 84 25.06 24.20 -10.48
C VAL A 84 24.57 25.56 -10.96
N VAL A 85 23.26 25.79 -10.95
CA VAL A 85 22.62 26.95 -11.60
C VAL A 85 22.30 28.08 -10.61
N ASN A 86 22.28 27.78 -9.30
CA ASN A 86 21.96 28.70 -8.21
C ASN A 86 20.70 29.57 -8.43
N ASN A 87 19.75 29.06 -9.23
CA ASN A 87 18.48 29.72 -9.52
C ASN A 87 17.35 28.68 -9.42
N PRO A 88 16.47 28.78 -8.42
CA PRO A 88 15.39 27.81 -8.19
C PRO A 88 14.48 27.61 -9.40
N VAL A 89 14.15 28.67 -10.14
CA VAL A 89 13.22 28.61 -11.27
C VAL A 89 13.84 27.85 -12.44
N LYS A 90 15.09 28.16 -12.79
CA LYS A 90 15.80 27.45 -13.87
C LYS A 90 15.99 25.97 -13.56
N VAL A 91 16.28 25.64 -12.30
CA VAL A 91 16.42 24.26 -11.86
C VAL A 91 15.10 23.50 -11.99
N LEU A 92 13.98 24.10 -11.61
CA LEU A 92 12.66 23.47 -11.80
C LEU A 92 12.36 23.19 -13.28
N GLU A 93 12.71 24.12 -14.16
CA GLU A 93 12.54 23.95 -15.61
C GLU A 93 13.41 22.80 -16.16
N GLU A 94 14.64 22.65 -15.68
CA GLU A 94 15.57 21.59 -16.09
C GLU A 94 15.18 20.20 -15.56
N ILE A 95 14.70 20.10 -14.32
CA ILE A 95 14.33 18.81 -13.73
C ILE A 95 12.93 18.35 -14.11
N LYS A 96 12.03 19.27 -14.52
CA LYS A 96 10.66 18.96 -14.93
C LYS A 96 10.55 17.74 -15.86
N PRO A 97 11.29 17.63 -16.99
CA PRO A 97 11.17 16.49 -17.91
C PRO A 97 11.58 15.15 -17.30
N LEU A 98 12.32 15.14 -16.18
CA LEU A 98 12.79 13.93 -15.50
C LEU A 98 11.78 13.38 -14.48
N LEU A 99 10.72 14.13 -14.18
CA LEU A 99 9.77 13.81 -13.11
C LEU A 99 8.48 13.22 -13.66
N ASP A 100 7.73 12.51 -12.82
CA ASP A 100 6.41 11.97 -13.20
C ASP A 100 5.37 13.08 -13.45
N THR A 101 4.41 12.80 -14.33
CA THR A 101 3.37 13.74 -14.78
C THR A 101 2.62 14.40 -13.61
N ASP A 102 2.29 13.64 -12.56
CA ASP A 102 1.60 14.16 -11.35
C ASP A 102 2.37 15.26 -10.62
N ILE A 103 3.72 15.18 -10.63
CA ILE A 103 4.61 16.16 -10.00
C ILE A 103 4.90 17.31 -10.95
N GLN A 104 5.03 17.04 -12.25
CA GLN A 104 5.22 18.06 -13.28
C GLN A 104 4.12 19.13 -13.23
N GLU A 105 2.86 18.73 -13.05
CA GLU A 105 1.73 19.66 -12.93
C GLU A 105 1.85 20.60 -11.72
N GLU A 106 2.36 20.09 -10.58
CA GLU A 106 2.56 20.92 -9.38
C GLU A 106 3.79 21.82 -9.53
N ILE A 107 4.84 21.35 -10.19
CA ILE A 107 6.02 22.16 -10.51
C ILE A 107 5.66 23.31 -11.46
N ASP A 108 4.82 23.07 -12.46
CA ASP A 108 4.35 24.12 -13.37
C ASP A 108 3.59 25.24 -12.65
N LYS A 109 2.81 24.89 -11.62
CA LYS A 109 2.16 25.88 -10.75
C LYS A 109 3.22 26.62 -9.93
N ALA A 110 4.16 25.91 -9.31
CA ALA A 110 5.20 26.50 -8.50
C ALA A 110 6.08 27.47 -9.30
N ILE A 111 6.53 27.10 -10.51
CA ILE A 111 7.28 27.97 -11.42
C ILE A 111 6.52 29.27 -11.69
N LYS A 112 5.23 29.19 -12.04
CA LYS A 112 4.40 30.38 -12.28
C LYS A 112 4.32 31.28 -11.05
N TYR A 113 4.14 30.71 -9.87
CA TYR A 113 4.09 31.50 -8.63
C TYR A 113 5.43 32.15 -8.28
N LEU A 114 6.54 31.43 -8.47
CA LEU A 114 7.89 31.96 -8.26
C LEU A 114 8.23 33.09 -9.24
N GLN A 115 7.88 32.92 -10.52
CA GLN A 115 8.03 33.97 -11.54
C GLN A 115 7.22 35.24 -11.22
N ASN A 116 6.08 35.08 -10.53
CA ASN A 116 5.28 36.19 -10.02
C ASN A 116 5.82 36.81 -8.71
N GLY A 117 7.01 36.41 -8.25
CA GLY A 117 7.66 36.96 -7.06
C GLY A 117 7.07 36.44 -5.73
N MET A 118 6.31 35.35 -5.75
CA MET A 118 5.80 34.73 -4.53
C MET A 118 6.94 34.01 -3.77
N PRO A 119 6.98 34.06 -2.43
CA PRO A 119 7.97 33.30 -1.65
C PRO A 119 7.84 31.79 -1.89
N ILE A 120 8.98 31.10 -1.78
CA ILE A 120 9.14 29.68 -2.12
C ILE A 120 8.16 28.80 -1.35
N THR A 121 8.02 28.96 -0.04
CA THR A 121 7.06 28.18 0.77
C THR A 121 5.61 28.35 0.29
N ARG A 122 5.22 29.55 -0.15
CA ARG A 122 3.85 29.78 -0.67
C ARG A 122 3.66 29.20 -2.07
N ALA A 123 4.68 29.28 -2.92
CA ALA A 123 4.62 28.71 -4.27
C ALA A 123 4.42 27.18 -4.24
N PHE A 124 5.03 26.50 -3.24
CA PHE A 124 4.92 25.05 -3.07
C PHE A 124 3.80 24.57 -2.15
N LYS A 125 3.02 25.48 -1.55
CA LYS A 125 1.94 25.13 -0.61
C LYS A 125 0.93 24.11 -1.17
N SER A 126 0.58 24.24 -2.46
CA SER A 126 -0.33 23.29 -3.13
C SER A 126 0.24 21.86 -3.21
N MET A 127 1.54 21.74 -3.44
CA MET A 127 2.27 20.47 -3.46
C MET A 127 2.34 19.86 -2.04
N GLU A 128 2.61 20.70 -1.04
CA GLU A 128 2.66 20.27 0.37
C GLU A 128 1.30 19.77 0.87
N GLU A 129 0.21 20.46 0.53
CA GLU A 129 -1.15 20.05 0.89
C GLU A 129 -1.58 18.75 0.19
N LYS A 130 -1.13 18.54 -1.06
CA LYS A 130 -1.44 17.33 -1.85
C LYS A 130 -0.72 16.09 -1.31
N TYR A 131 0.57 16.21 -0.98
CA TYR A 131 1.41 15.05 -0.62
C TYR A 131 1.59 14.85 0.89
N GLN A 132 1.43 15.90 1.72
CA GLN A 132 1.45 15.86 3.18
C GLN A 132 2.70 15.18 3.80
N PHE A 133 3.87 15.34 3.19
CA PHE A 133 5.14 14.87 3.77
C PHE A 133 5.82 15.99 4.56
N LYS A 134 6.11 15.73 5.84
CA LYS A 134 6.77 16.68 6.75
C LYS A 134 8.15 17.11 6.25
N GLN A 135 8.91 16.15 5.71
CA GLN A 135 10.26 16.36 5.17
C GLN A 135 10.24 17.22 3.90
N LEU A 136 9.20 17.08 3.06
CA LEU A 136 9.02 17.93 1.88
C LEU A 136 8.73 19.39 2.28
N LYS A 137 7.90 19.61 3.30
CA LYS A 137 7.65 20.95 3.85
C LYS A 137 8.93 21.57 4.43
N LEU A 138 9.67 20.81 5.24
CA LEU A 138 10.94 21.25 5.81
C LEU A 138 11.96 21.60 4.70
N PHE A 139 12.00 20.81 3.63
CA PHE A 139 12.84 21.06 2.48
C PHE A 139 12.53 22.41 1.80
N HIS A 140 11.26 22.73 1.56
CA HIS A 140 10.90 24.03 0.96
C HIS A 140 11.12 25.22 1.91
N GLU A 141 10.94 25.03 3.22
CA GLU A 141 11.27 26.04 4.23
C GLU A 141 12.77 26.35 4.23
N LEU A 142 13.61 25.32 4.28
CA LEU A 142 15.08 25.47 4.23
C LEU A 142 15.55 26.07 2.89
N LEU A 143 14.86 25.73 1.80
CA LEU A 143 15.14 26.30 0.49
C LEU A 143 14.84 27.81 0.45
N GLU A 144 13.76 28.25 1.07
CA GLU A 144 13.46 29.69 1.21
C GLU A 144 14.55 30.40 1.99
N VAL A 145 14.95 29.85 3.14
CA VAL A 145 16.04 30.42 3.96
C VAL A 145 17.36 30.47 3.17
N ALA A 146 17.72 29.39 2.47
CA ALA A 146 18.92 29.34 1.64
C ALA A 146 18.91 30.39 0.52
N HIS A 147 17.73 30.65 -0.07
CA HIS A 147 17.55 31.67 -1.11
C HIS A 147 17.66 33.09 -0.53
N THR A 148 17.08 33.36 0.64
CA THR A 148 17.13 34.68 1.28
C THR A 148 18.47 35.02 1.90
N GLU A 149 19.18 34.01 2.44
CA GLU A 149 20.46 34.20 3.15
C GLU A 149 21.69 33.99 2.26
N GLY A 150 21.50 33.78 0.93
CA GLY A 150 22.61 33.71 -0.02
C GLY A 150 23.44 32.44 0.05
N GLY A 151 22.86 31.31 0.48
CA GLY A 151 23.48 29.98 0.37
C GLY A 151 24.11 29.39 1.63
N GLY A 152 23.99 30.04 2.80
CA GLY A 152 24.53 29.51 4.06
C GLY A 152 23.94 28.16 4.51
N ASN A 153 22.79 27.76 3.97
CA ASN A 153 22.03 26.58 4.41
C ASN A 153 21.95 25.44 3.37
N PHE A 154 22.80 25.44 2.34
CA PHE A 154 22.82 24.34 1.35
C PHE A 154 23.20 22.99 1.97
N GLU A 155 24.06 22.99 2.99
CA GLU A 155 24.45 21.79 3.73
C GLU A 155 23.25 21.20 4.50
N ASN A 156 22.51 22.05 5.21
CA ASN A 156 21.26 21.67 5.88
C ASN A 156 20.18 21.13 4.91
N LEU A 157 20.13 21.68 3.69
CA LEU A 157 19.24 21.20 2.64
C LEU A 157 19.63 19.79 2.19
N LYS A 158 20.93 19.53 2.00
CA LYS A 158 21.49 18.22 1.64
C LYS A 158 21.23 17.18 2.73
N ASP A 159 21.48 17.55 3.98
CA ASP A 159 21.24 16.69 5.14
C ASP A 159 19.76 16.29 5.25
N THR A 160 18.84 17.21 4.95
CA THR A 160 17.39 16.91 4.94
C THR A 160 17.02 15.88 3.85
N VAL A 161 17.68 15.94 2.69
CA VAL A 161 17.47 14.94 1.62
C VAL A 161 18.08 13.61 1.98
N GLU A 162 19.28 13.60 2.57
CA GLU A 162 19.95 12.38 3.06
C GLU A 162 19.12 11.70 4.17
N ASP A 163 18.58 12.48 5.12
CA ASP A 163 17.66 12.00 6.15
C ASP A 163 16.39 11.40 5.53
N PHE A 164 15.83 12.02 4.49
CA PHE A 164 14.67 11.48 3.78
C PHE A 164 14.99 10.16 3.07
N GLU A 165 16.14 10.07 2.39
CA GLU A 165 16.60 8.83 1.74
C GLU A 165 16.91 7.72 2.77
N PHE A 166 17.56 8.06 3.89
CA PHE A 166 17.85 7.12 4.97
C PHE A 166 16.56 6.59 5.61
N GLN A 167 15.58 7.45 5.86
CA GLN A 167 14.27 7.04 6.37
C GLN A 167 13.53 6.13 5.37
N LYS A 168 13.60 6.45 4.08
CA LYS A 168 13.05 5.59 3.02
C LYS A 168 13.75 4.22 3.00
N LEU A 169 15.08 4.18 3.08
CA LEU A 169 15.87 2.95 3.08
C LEU A 169 15.50 2.08 4.30
N LEU A 170 15.51 2.65 5.50
CA LEU A 170 15.15 1.96 6.73
C LEU A 170 13.72 1.39 6.65
N ASN A 171 12.78 2.15 6.11
CA ASN A 171 11.41 1.67 5.90
C ASN A 171 11.34 0.52 4.88
N SER A 172 12.15 0.56 3.83
CA SER A 172 12.25 -0.52 2.83
C SER A 172 12.85 -1.80 3.44
N GLU A 173 13.90 -1.66 4.24
CA GLU A 173 14.56 -2.77 4.93
C GLU A 173 13.63 -3.41 5.97
N LEU A 174 12.97 -2.61 6.80
CA LEU A 174 11.97 -3.08 7.76
C LEU A 174 10.82 -3.82 7.04
N LYS A 175 10.29 -3.24 5.95
CA LYS A 175 9.28 -3.92 5.14
C LYS A 175 9.80 -5.25 4.60
N THR A 176 11.01 -5.29 4.07
CA THR A 176 11.59 -6.49 3.47
C THR A 176 11.79 -7.60 4.50
N ALA A 177 12.34 -7.25 5.68
CA ALA A 177 12.51 -8.17 6.80
C ALA A 177 11.16 -8.72 7.29
N LEU A 178 10.14 -7.87 7.39
CA LEU A 178 8.80 -8.27 7.84
C LEU A 178 8.01 -9.04 6.77
N VAL A 179 8.26 -8.80 5.48
CA VAL A 179 7.58 -9.48 4.37
C VAL A 179 7.88 -10.97 4.36
N GLN A 180 9.11 -11.39 4.64
CA GLN A 180 9.47 -12.81 4.68
C GLN A 180 8.72 -13.54 5.80
N GLY A 181 8.78 -13.01 7.03
CA GLY A 181 8.06 -13.59 8.17
C GLY A 181 6.54 -13.59 7.99
N ARG A 182 5.98 -12.50 7.43
CA ARG A 182 4.55 -12.40 7.12
C ARG A 182 4.11 -13.40 6.06
N ARG A 183 4.85 -13.52 4.95
CA ARG A 183 4.50 -14.45 3.87
C ARG A 183 4.52 -15.89 4.37
N ALA A 184 5.56 -16.28 5.12
CA ALA A 184 5.64 -17.61 5.72
C ALA A 184 4.46 -17.87 6.68
N PHE A 185 4.12 -16.90 7.53
CA PHE A 185 3.00 -17.03 8.46
C PHE A 185 1.65 -17.19 7.74
N ILE A 186 1.36 -16.31 6.77
CA ILE A 186 0.11 -16.35 5.99
C ILE A 186 0.04 -17.63 5.17
N GLN A 187 1.14 -18.04 4.54
CA GLN A 187 1.20 -19.28 3.76
C GLN A 187 0.93 -20.50 4.64
N ASN A 188 1.58 -20.59 5.81
CA ASN A 188 1.35 -21.69 6.75
C ASN A 188 -0.08 -21.69 7.31
N ALA A 189 -0.63 -20.51 7.63
CA ALA A 189 -2.02 -20.40 8.08
C ALA A 189 -3.01 -20.84 7.00
N ILE A 190 -2.80 -20.46 5.73
CA ILE A 190 -3.66 -20.87 4.61
C ILE A 190 -3.56 -22.38 4.38
N ILE A 191 -2.34 -22.94 4.38
CA ILE A 191 -2.13 -24.37 4.19
C ILE A 191 -2.81 -25.17 5.30
N ALA A 192 -2.60 -24.78 6.56
CA ALA A 192 -3.15 -25.50 7.70
C ALA A 192 -4.69 -25.43 7.78
N VAL A 193 -5.27 -24.27 7.48
CA VAL A 193 -6.73 -24.05 7.64
C VAL A 193 -7.52 -24.50 6.42
N PHE A 194 -7.02 -24.27 5.21
CA PHE A 194 -7.79 -24.52 3.98
C PHE A 194 -7.29 -25.72 3.19
N LEU A 195 -5.99 -25.86 2.97
CA LEU A 195 -5.46 -26.87 2.05
C LEU A 195 -5.56 -28.29 2.63
N ILE A 196 -5.13 -28.49 3.88
CA ILE A 196 -5.13 -29.81 4.51
C ILE A 196 -6.56 -30.37 4.63
N PRO A 197 -7.54 -29.63 5.18
CA PRO A 197 -8.90 -30.16 5.29
C PRO A 197 -9.57 -30.35 3.93
N LEU A 198 -9.27 -29.51 2.93
CA LEU A 198 -9.82 -29.64 1.58
C LEU A 198 -9.30 -30.88 0.85
N VAL A 199 -8.01 -31.22 0.99
CA VAL A 199 -7.45 -32.45 0.38
C VAL A 199 -8.04 -33.70 1.04
N ILE A 200 -8.16 -33.70 2.38
CA ILE A 200 -8.68 -34.86 3.12
C ILE A 200 -10.18 -35.04 2.88
N LEU A 201 -10.98 -33.98 3.05
CA LEU A 201 -12.44 -34.04 2.89
C LEU A 201 -12.86 -34.14 1.43
N GLY A 202 -12.17 -33.43 0.52
CA GLY A 202 -12.39 -33.54 -0.92
C GLY A 202 -12.03 -34.93 -1.46
N GLY A 203 -10.92 -35.53 -1.01
CA GLY A 203 -10.57 -36.90 -1.36
C GLY A 203 -11.59 -37.93 -0.87
N LEU A 204 -12.15 -37.71 0.32
CA LEU A 204 -13.24 -38.52 0.88
C LEU A 204 -14.55 -38.37 0.10
N PHE A 205 -14.87 -37.16 -0.37
CA PHE A 205 -16.04 -36.90 -1.22
C PHE A 205 -16.03 -37.73 -2.50
N PHE A 206 -14.87 -37.81 -3.18
CA PHE A 206 -14.76 -38.57 -4.44
C PHE A 206 -14.69 -40.09 -4.24
N ARG A 207 -14.10 -40.58 -3.14
CA ARG A 207 -13.92 -42.03 -2.91
C ARG A 207 -15.07 -42.69 -2.15
N VAL A 208 -15.61 -42.04 -1.11
CA VAL A 208 -16.62 -42.62 -0.22
C VAL A 208 -17.62 -41.55 0.25
N PRO A 209 -18.65 -41.25 -0.56
CA PRO A 209 -19.62 -40.18 -0.27
C PRO A 209 -20.34 -40.35 1.07
N ALA A 210 -20.67 -41.60 1.45
CA ALA A 210 -21.37 -41.90 2.70
C ALA A 210 -20.52 -41.63 3.96
N ALA A 211 -19.19 -41.75 3.87
CA ALA A 211 -18.28 -41.42 4.97
C ALA A 211 -18.03 -39.91 5.04
N TYR A 212 -17.96 -39.24 3.88
CA TYR A 212 -17.87 -37.79 3.79
C TYR A 212 -19.05 -37.11 4.51
N ASP A 213 -20.29 -37.51 4.22
CA ASP A 213 -21.47 -36.89 4.83
C ASP A 213 -21.52 -37.06 6.36
N ARG A 214 -21.00 -38.16 6.90
CA ARG A 214 -20.92 -38.37 8.37
C ARG A 214 -19.84 -37.52 9.02
N ILE A 215 -18.70 -37.34 8.36
CA ILE A 215 -17.54 -36.62 8.88
C ILE A 215 -17.72 -35.10 8.73
N ALA A 216 -18.17 -34.63 7.56
CA ALA A 216 -18.39 -33.22 7.28
C ALA A 216 -19.51 -32.62 8.14
N ASN A 217 -20.55 -33.41 8.46
CA ASN A 217 -21.65 -32.97 9.33
C ASN A 217 -21.36 -33.18 10.82
N HIS A 218 -20.19 -33.69 11.20
CA HIS A 218 -19.87 -33.91 12.61
C HIS A 218 -19.60 -32.59 13.34
N PRO A 219 -20.28 -32.31 14.47
CA PRO A 219 -20.20 -31.01 15.15
C PRO A 219 -18.79 -30.70 15.69
N LEU A 220 -18.01 -31.71 16.09
CA LEU A 220 -16.62 -31.52 16.53
C LEU A 220 -15.70 -31.03 15.41
N LEU A 221 -15.88 -31.53 14.18
CA LEU A 221 -15.04 -31.12 13.05
C LEU A 221 -15.35 -29.68 12.64
N GLN A 222 -16.64 -29.33 12.58
CA GLN A 222 -17.08 -27.97 12.28
C GLN A 222 -16.57 -26.98 13.34
N GLY A 223 -16.67 -27.33 14.62
CA GLY A 223 -16.13 -26.53 15.72
C GLY A 223 -14.61 -26.34 15.60
N ALA A 224 -13.86 -27.42 15.32
CA ALA A 224 -12.42 -27.34 15.12
C ALA A 224 -12.04 -26.43 13.94
N ILE A 225 -12.69 -26.57 12.78
CA ILE A 225 -12.45 -25.71 11.61
C ILE A 225 -12.75 -24.24 11.93
N ILE A 226 -13.89 -23.95 12.58
CA ILE A 226 -14.27 -22.58 12.95
C ILE A 226 -13.27 -21.96 13.93
N ILE A 227 -12.85 -22.69 14.97
CA ILE A 227 -11.87 -22.21 15.96
C ILE A 227 -10.52 -21.95 15.29
N THR A 228 -10.05 -22.88 14.45
CA THR A 228 -8.76 -22.74 13.76
C THR A 228 -8.78 -21.59 12.75
N ALA A 229 -9.89 -21.41 12.03
CA ALA A 229 -10.08 -20.28 11.12
C ALA A 229 -10.11 -18.94 11.87
N THR A 230 -10.80 -18.89 13.02
CA THR A 230 -10.88 -17.66 13.84
C THR A 230 -9.51 -17.30 14.42
N LEU A 231 -8.74 -18.29 14.92
CA LEU A 231 -7.36 -18.11 15.38
C LEU A 231 -6.43 -17.66 14.25
N ALA A 232 -6.58 -18.23 13.05
CA ALA A 232 -5.80 -17.82 11.88
C ALA A 232 -6.11 -16.39 11.44
N VAL A 233 -7.38 -15.98 11.45
CA VAL A 233 -7.77 -14.59 11.15
C VAL A 233 -7.28 -13.63 12.23
N TYR A 234 -7.44 -13.98 13.51
CA TYR A 234 -6.96 -13.16 14.62
C TYR A 234 -5.43 -12.98 14.59
N SER A 235 -4.70 -14.06 14.33
CA SER A 235 -3.24 -13.99 14.20
C SER A 235 -2.80 -13.24 12.94
N ALA A 236 -3.47 -13.43 11.80
CA ALA A 236 -3.19 -12.68 10.58
C ALA A 236 -3.41 -11.17 10.75
N THR A 237 -4.49 -10.75 11.42
CA THR A 237 -4.75 -9.32 11.69
C THR A 237 -3.75 -8.71 12.68
N ARG A 238 -3.32 -9.48 13.70
CA ARG A 238 -2.25 -9.07 14.62
C ARG A 238 -0.90 -8.93 13.93
N VAL A 239 -0.53 -9.90 13.09
CA VAL A 239 0.70 -9.86 12.29
C VAL A 239 0.65 -8.69 11.32
N GLU A 240 -0.50 -8.40 10.70
CA GLU A 240 -0.67 -7.24 9.85
C GLU A 240 -0.53 -5.92 10.62
N LYS A 241 -1.09 -5.82 11.83
CA LYS A 241 -0.96 -4.62 12.67
C LYS A 241 0.48 -4.37 13.12
N ILE A 242 1.22 -5.42 13.48
CA ILE A 242 2.63 -5.32 13.88
C ILE A 242 3.51 -5.01 12.66
N SER A 243 3.25 -5.66 11.53
CA SER A 243 3.99 -5.43 10.28
C SER A 243 3.74 -4.05 9.68
N ASN A 244 2.58 -3.44 9.96
CA ASN A 244 2.22 -2.11 9.49
C ASN A 244 2.53 -1.02 10.52
N TYR A 245 3.13 -1.37 11.66
CA TYR A 245 3.55 -0.38 12.64
C TYR A 245 4.67 0.47 12.01
N ASN A 246 4.31 1.68 11.58
CA ASN A 246 5.25 2.68 11.15
C ASN A 246 5.70 3.47 12.39
N PRO A 247 6.91 3.24 12.93
CA PRO A 247 7.37 3.94 14.13
C PRO A 247 7.46 5.47 13.97
N MET A 248 7.39 5.97 12.73
CA MET A 248 7.57 7.38 12.40
C MET A 248 6.27 8.18 12.30
N GLU A 249 5.09 7.56 12.41
CA GLU A 249 3.80 8.27 12.26
C GLU A 249 3.41 9.10 13.51
N ARG A 250 4.26 9.13 14.55
CA ARG A 250 4.03 9.82 15.83
C ARG A 250 5.10 10.83 16.24
N ARG A 251 6.01 11.27 15.36
CA ARG A 251 7.00 12.31 15.68
C ARG A 251 7.07 13.45 14.67
#